data_AF-A0A957H3V3-F1
#
_entry.id   AF-A0A957H3V3-F1
#
_cell.length_a   1.000
_cell.length_b   1.000
_cell.length_c   1.000
_cell.angle_alpha   90.00
_cell.angle_beta   90.00
_cell.angle_gamma   90.00
#
_symmetry.space_group_name_H-M   'P 1'
#
loop_
_entity.id
_entity.type
_entity.pdbx_description
1 polymer ?
#
loop_
_entity_poly.entity_id
_entity_poly.type
_entity_poly.pdbx_seq_one_letter_code
_entity_poly.pdbx_strand_id
1 'polypeptide(L)'
;MMNRLLVIGGASFDVLHLEDRTVAAAGGAGMYAAMAAQRCGAQTTLLGPHPDPCPGPLQPVAARLEAWLGPIVSPEKLPRFEISHKQGKTEYLSEFIGAEETFSPDALPDDLSLYDHIHIAALGDANKQLAFIEACRQRGAKQISAGTGMSIAAQQPQVVRAILEQTELFFMNLGEAEALFGSLEKARTEPGKLLYVTLGSQGACIIQGEYATKIPAVAVRELDPTGAGETFCGATLAFLLQKKHPIMAARQGAALAAEMITQVGPAALLTADPPPLAALEPQVQLNEGRIQMIAAKIATLPEVHPFAFVSPELPIVGDPRTVDFFFAGTLQQFSFWSVRDDHYHLPLIDSIDGVKQKGSDYLWGAFKRRLAQDPDFCSPARQANLTREEMLALFRADDGGDPMPALDLHLEMAQQYGRDMLALGLTPQLVLAKALASDQPLQTFILLLDKIAGYKEDPLRKKSSLLAMILNQRPERFLPLRADEEVEPVIDYHAQRFCLRVGLIDVLDEALNNSLLNRQVISAEAE
;
A
#
# COMPACT_ATOMS: atom_id res chain seq x y z
N MET A 1 14.44 -13.28 -5.08
CA MET A 1 14.35 -13.59 -3.63
C MET A 1 13.14 -14.46 -3.40
N MET A 2 13.21 -15.41 -2.46
CA MET A 2 12.03 -16.17 -2.03
C MET A 2 11.31 -15.35 -0.96
N ASN A 3 10.02 -15.05 -1.16
CA ASN A 3 9.23 -14.24 -0.24
C ASN A 3 8.66 -15.11 0.88
N ARG A 4 9.32 -15.13 2.05
CA ARG A 4 8.92 -16.01 3.16
C ARG A 4 8.05 -15.30 4.20
N LEU A 5 6.88 -15.88 4.47
CA LEU A 5 5.93 -15.41 5.46
C LEU A 5 5.72 -16.48 6.54
N LEU A 6 5.97 -16.12 7.80
CA LEU A 6 5.51 -16.91 8.95
C LEU A 6 4.14 -16.39 9.38
N VAL A 7 3.16 -17.28 9.52
CA VAL A 7 1.84 -16.96 10.07
C VAL A 7 1.68 -17.65 11.41
N ILE A 8 1.44 -16.88 12.47
CA ILE A 8 1.20 -17.35 13.83
C ILE A 8 -0.29 -17.32 14.10
N GLY A 9 -0.87 -18.51 14.26
CA GLY A 9 -2.31 -18.77 14.34
C GLY A 9 -2.58 -20.19 13.85
N GLY A 10 -3.61 -20.85 14.38
CA GLY A 10 -3.88 -22.24 14.03
C GLY A 10 -4.85 -22.42 12.86
N ALA A 11 -5.09 -23.70 12.60
CA ALA A 11 -6.18 -24.18 11.77
C ALA A 11 -7.27 -24.76 12.68
N SER A 12 -8.52 -24.66 12.26
CA SER A 12 -9.68 -25.23 12.92
C SER A 12 -10.39 -26.24 12.03
N PHE A 13 -11.30 -26.99 12.64
CA PHE A 13 -12.23 -27.86 11.94
C PHE A 13 -13.66 -27.45 12.26
N ASP A 14 -14.29 -26.77 11.32
CA ASP A 14 -15.52 -26.01 11.55
C ASP A 14 -16.73 -26.70 10.93
N VAL A 15 -17.91 -26.34 11.46
CA VAL A 15 -19.21 -26.71 10.91
C VAL A 15 -19.90 -25.44 10.46
N LEU A 16 -20.19 -25.34 9.17
CA LEU A 16 -20.79 -24.16 8.57
C LEU A 16 -22.24 -24.46 8.18
N HIS A 17 -23.17 -23.67 8.70
CA HIS A 17 -24.59 -23.69 8.31
C HIS A 17 -24.85 -22.60 7.27
N LEU A 18 -24.84 -23.01 6.01
CA LEU A 18 -25.19 -22.17 4.86
C LEU A 18 -26.71 -22.16 4.67
N GLU A 19 -27.20 -21.34 3.74
CA GLU A 19 -28.63 -21.21 3.44
C GLU A 19 -29.30 -22.56 3.10
N ASP A 20 -28.64 -23.38 2.31
CA ASP A 20 -29.19 -24.63 1.75
C ASP A 20 -28.62 -25.91 2.38
N ARG A 21 -27.52 -25.82 3.14
CA ARG A 21 -26.80 -27.00 3.64
C ARG A 21 -25.93 -26.73 4.87
N THR A 22 -25.62 -27.80 5.60
CA THR A 22 -24.57 -27.81 6.63
C THR A 22 -23.37 -28.58 6.11
N VAL A 23 -22.17 -28.03 6.27
CA VAL A 23 -20.92 -28.62 5.75
C VAL A 23 -19.83 -28.56 6.80
N ALA A 24 -19.02 -29.62 6.88
CA ALA A 24 -17.78 -29.58 7.65
C ALA A 24 -16.66 -29.01 6.76
N ALA A 25 -15.89 -28.06 7.27
CA ALA A 25 -14.86 -27.36 6.53
C ALA A 25 -13.58 -27.20 7.36
N ALA A 26 -12.45 -27.04 6.67
CA ALA A 26 -11.26 -26.52 7.32
C ALA A 26 -11.47 -25.02 7.59
N GLY A 27 -10.93 -24.52 8.70
CA GLY A 27 -10.99 -23.10 9.05
C GLY A 27 -9.76 -22.63 9.85
N GLY A 28 -9.91 -21.51 10.52
CA GLY A 28 -8.87 -20.94 11.40
C GLY A 28 -8.15 -19.76 10.75
N ALA A 29 -8.04 -18.68 11.51
CA ALA A 29 -7.57 -17.40 11.00
C ALA A 29 -6.15 -17.47 10.43
N GLY A 30 -5.24 -18.18 11.12
CA GLY A 30 -3.87 -18.39 10.64
C GLY A 30 -3.84 -19.19 9.34
N MET A 31 -4.71 -20.20 9.20
CA MET A 31 -4.78 -21.03 8.00
C MET A 31 -5.26 -20.26 6.77
N TYR A 32 -6.33 -19.45 6.89
CA TYR A 32 -6.81 -18.60 5.80
C TYR A 32 -5.74 -17.61 5.33
N ALA A 33 -5.08 -16.91 6.26
CA ALA A 33 -4.02 -15.97 5.91
C ALA A 33 -2.82 -16.68 5.24
N ALA A 34 -2.41 -17.85 5.75
CA ALA A 34 -1.31 -18.61 5.17
C ALA A 34 -1.64 -19.14 3.76
N MET A 35 -2.85 -19.65 3.52
CA MET A 35 -3.25 -20.17 2.21
C MET A 35 -3.47 -19.04 1.19
N ALA A 36 -4.03 -17.91 1.61
CA ALA A 36 -4.16 -16.73 0.76
C ALA A 36 -2.79 -16.19 0.33
N ALA A 37 -1.85 -16.07 1.27
CA ALA A 37 -0.50 -15.63 0.96
C ALA A 37 0.23 -16.63 0.03
N GLN A 38 0.04 -17.94 0.25
CA GLN A 38 0.60 -19.00 -0.59
C GLN A 38 0.06 -18.92 -2.02
N ARG A 39 -1.25 -18.79 -2.18
CA ARG A 39 -1.88 -18.65 -3.51
C ARG A 39 -1.40 -17.40 -4.24
N CYS A 40 -1.05 -16.35 -3.49
CA CYS A 40 -0.45 -15.12 -4.04
C CYS A 40 1.08 -15.20 -4.24
N GLY A 41 1.71 -16.36 -4.09
CA GLY A 41 3.12 -16.59 -4.43
C GLY A 41 4.12 -16.40 -3.29
N ALA A 42 3.67 -16.26 -2.03
CA ALA A 42 4.56 -16.34 -0.88
C ALA A 42 4.87 -17.80 -0.50
N GLN A 43 6.05 -18.05 0.03
CA GLN A 43 6.34 -19.29 0.75
C GLN A 43 5.85 -19.12 2.19
N THR A 44 4.94 -19.98 2.63
CA THR A 44 4.23 -19.79 3.90
C THR A 44 4.53 -20.90 4.89
N THR A 45 4.92 -20.50 6.09
CA THR A 45 5.02 -21.39 7.25
C THR A 45 3.88 -21.05 8.20
N LEU A 46 3.16 -22.06 8.68
CA LEU A 46 2.14 -21.90 9.71
C LEU A 46 2.71 -22.33 11.05
N LEU A 47 2.56 -21.49 12.08
CA LEU A 47 2.87 -21.82 13.46
C LEU A 47 1.57 -21.85 14.28
N GLY A 48 1.19 -23.05 14.70
CA GLY A 48 0.01 -23.31 15.52
C GLY A 48 -0.09 -24.79 15.86
N PRO A 49 -1.10 -25.23 16.63
CA PRO A 49 -1.30 -26.64 16.90
C PRO A 49 -1.32 -27.48 15.60
N HIS A 50 -0.46 -28.48 15.51
CA HIS A 50 -0.28 -29.32 14.32
C HIS A 50 -0.96 -30.67 14.57
N PRO A 51 -2.04 -31.00 13.84
CA PRO A 51 -2.76 -32.23 14.09
C PRO A 51 -2.06 -33.47 13.50
N ASP A 52 -1.93 -34.52 14.30
CA ASP A 52 -1.48 -35.84 13.87
C ASP A 52 -2.43 -36.95 14.38
N PRO A 53 -3.11 -37.70 13.50
CA PRO A 53 -3.08 -37.60 12.04
C PRO A 53 -3.79 -36.33 11.52
N CYS A 54 -3.31 -35.79 10.39
CA CYS A 54 -3.91 -34.60 9.78
C CYS A 54 -5.34 -34.91 9.25
N PRO A 55 -6.39 -34.18 9.71
CA PRO A 55 -7.77 -34.37 9.26
C PRO A 55 -7.91 -34.16 7.76
N GLY A 56 -8.77 -34.95 7.09
CA GLY A 56 -8.95 -34.91 5.64
C GLY A 56 -9.06 -33.50 5.03
N PRO A 57 -9.93 -32.62 5.56
CA PRO A 57 -10.08 -31.24 5.05
C PRO A 57 -8.83 -30.36 5.19
N LEU A 58 -7.90 -30.70 6.09
CA LEU A 58 -6.64 -29.97 6.32
C LEU A 58 -5.46 -30.58 5.54
N GLN A 59 -5.60 -31.77 4.95
CA GLN A 59 -4.52 -32.38 4.15
C GLN A 59 -4.08 -31.51 2.96
N PRO A 60 -4.98 -30.88 2.18
CA PRO A 60 -4.57 -29.98 1.11
C PRO A 60 -3.82 -28.74 1.60
N VAL A 61 -4.09 -28.28 2.83
CA VAL A 61 -3.40 -27.16 3.48
C VAL A 61 -1.98 -27.61 3.85
N ALA A 62 -1.85 -28.73 4.55
CA ALA A 62 -0.56 -29.29 4.96
C ALA A 62 0.38 -29.55 3.78
N ALA A 63 -0.18 -29.98 2.63
CA ALA A 63 0.59 -30.23 1.41
C ALA A 63 1.10 -28.95 0.70
N ARG A 64 0.56 -27.77 1.03
CA ARG A 64 0.92 -26.48 0.41
C ARG A 64 1.85 -25.61 1.26
N LEU A 65 1.85 -25.82 2.58
CA LEU A 65 2.74 -25.11 3.50
C LEU A 65 4.20 -25.50 3.25
N GLU A 66 5.12 -24.54 3.36
CA GLU A 66 6.56 -24.82 3.43
C GLU A 66 6.87 -25.61 4.70
N ALA A 67 6.24 -25.23 5.82
CA ALA A 67 6.25 -25.97 7.07
C ALA A 67 4.99 -25.71 7.91
N TRP A 68 4.62 -26.69 8.73
CA TRP A 68 3.64 -26.55 9.81
C TRP A 68 4.34 -26.82 11.14
N LEU A 69 4.70 -25.72 11.80
CA LEU A 69 5.39 -25.71 13.08
C LEU A 69 4.39 -25.66 14.23
N GLY A 70 4.83 -26.10 15.41
CA GLY A 70 4.04 -26.04 16.66
C GLY A 70 3.87 -27.40 17.33
N PRO A 71 3.15 -27.46 18.45
CA PRO A 71 2.95 -28.70 19.19
C PRO A 71 2.11 -29.68 18.36
N ILE A 72 2.56 -30.93 18.31
CA ILE A 72 1.78 -32.03 17.73
C ILE A 72 0.62 -32.35 18.68
N VAL A 73 -0.60 -32.33 18.16
CA VAL A 73 -1.83 -32.58 18.93
C VAL A 73 -2.71 -33.60 18.22
N SER A 74 -3.57 -34.27 18.98
CA SER A 74 -4.60 -35.11 18.39
C SER A 74 -5.72 -34.25 17.77
N PRO A 75 -6.40 -34.71 16.70
CA PRO A 75 -7.45 -33.93 16.01
C PRO A 75 -8.59 -33.41 16.89
N GLU A 76 -8.89 -34.09 18.00
CA GLU A 76 -9.88 -33.66 18.99
C GLU A 76 -9.50 -32.45 19.81
N LYS A 77 -8.23 -32.06 19.79
CA LYS A 77 -7.73 -30.85 20.45
C LYS A 77 -7.63 -29.66 19.51
N LEU A 78 -7.91 -29.80 18.21
CA LEU A 78 -7.96 -28.65 17.32
C LEU A 78 -9.12 -27.72 17.67
N PRO A 79 -8.97 -26.40 17.43
CA PRO A 79 -10.09 -25.48 17.49
C PRO A 79 -11.24 -25.92 16.58
N ARG A 80 -12.47 -25.63 16.99
CA ARG A 80 -13.69 -25.91 16.23
C ARG A 80 -14.70 -24.81 16.45
N PHE A 81 -15.29 -24.33 15.36
CA PHE A 81 -16.36 -23.36 15.40
C PHE A 81 -17.58 -23.90 14.66
N GLU A 82 -18.76 -23.68 15.23
CA GLU A 82 -20.03 -23.90 14.56
C GLU A 82 -20.59 -22.53 14.18
N ILE A 83 -20.62 -22.24 12.88
CA ILE A 83 -20.91 -20.91 12.35
C ILE A 83 -22.14 -20.99 11.44
N SER A 84 -23.08 -20.05 11.62
CA SER A 84 -24.27 -19.92 10.77
C SER A 84 -24.20 -18.66 9.94
N HIS A 85 -24.43 -18.79 8.62
CA HIS A 85 -24.45 -17.69 7.64
C HIS A 85 -25.85 -17.41 7.08
N LYS A 86 -26.90 -17.75 7.83
CA LYS A 86 -28.29 -17.63 7.37
C LYS A 86 -28.78 -16.19 7.41
N GLN A 87 -29.60 -15.83 6.43
CA GLN A 87 -30.20 -14.51 6.26
C GLN A 87 -29.16 -13.38 6.14
N GLY A 88 -27.99 -13.68 5.56
CA GLY A 88 -26.89 -12.72 5.41
C GLY A 88 -26.28 -12.27 6.74
N LYS A 89 -26.41 -13.07 7.80
CA LYS A 89 -25.81 -12.82 9.12
C LYS A 89 -24.85 -13.93 9.48
N THR A 90 -23.70 -13.56 10.04
CA THR A 90 -22.74 -14.50 10.61
C THR A 90 -22.96 -14.60 12.13
N GLU A 91 -23.31 -15.78 12.61
CA GLU A 91 -23.51 -16.07 14.04
C GLU A 91 -22.65 -17.27 14.45
N TYR A 92 -21.85 -17.11 15.50
CA TYR A 92 -21.10 -18.20 16.13
C TYR A 92 -22.02 -18.92 17.14
N LEU A 93 -22.37 -20.18 16.85
CA LEU A 93 -23.28 -21.00 17.66
C LEU A 93 -22.54 -21.72 18.78
N SER A 94 -21.33 -22.23 18.50
CA SER A 94 -20.46 -22.84 19.49
C SER A 94 -18.99 -22.63 19.13
N GLU A 95 -18.15 -22.52 20.17
CA GLU A 95 -16.70 -22.36 20.04
C GLU A 95 -15.99 -23.35 20.96
N PHE A 96 -14.96 -23.99 20.42
CA PHE A 96 -14.01 -24.79 21.18
C PHE A 96 -12.61 -24.37 20.76
N ILE A 97 -11.86 -23.72 21.64
CA ILE A 97 -10.53 -23.18 21.32
C ILE A 97 -9.46 -24.29 21.36
N GLY A 98 -9.62 -25.27 22.26
CA GLY A 98 -8.75 -26.44 22.32
C GLY A 98 -7.28 -26.09 22.58
N ALA A 99 -6.38 -26.66 21.79
CA ALA A 99 -4.93 -26.53 21.95
C ALA A 99 -4.41 -25.09 21.80
N GLU A 100 -5.16 -24.19 21.14
CA GLU A 100 -4.79 -22.78 21.04
C GLU A 100 -4.83 -22.03 22.38
N GLU A 101 -5.57 -22.53 23.39
CA GLU A 101 -5.60 -21.92 24.72
C GLU A 101 -4.22 -21.88 25.36
N THR A 102 -3.48 -22.99 25.26
CA THR A 102 -2.15 -23.17 25.85
C THR A 102 -1.00 -22.82 24.91
N PHE A 103 -1.31 -22.35 23.69
CA PHE A 103 -0.32 -21.98 22.69
C PHE A 103 0.47 -20.74 23.15
N SER A 104 1.80 -20.88 23.22
CA SER A 104 2.71 -19.87 23.75
C SER A 104 3.89 -19.59 22.79
N PRO A 105 4.63 -18.49 22.99
CA PRO A 105 5.84 -18.17 22.22
C PRO A 105 6.97 -19.20 22.33
N ASP A 106 6.90 -20.18 23.24
CA ASP A 106 7.90 -21.25 23.35
C ASP A 106 7.91 -22.15 22.10
N ALA A 107 6.82 -22.16 21.35
CA ALA A 107 6.71 -22.91 20.09
C ALA A 107 7.46 -22.23 18.92
N LEU A 108 7.88 -20.97 19.05
CA LEU A 108 8.63 -20.28 18.01
C LEU A 108 10.01 -20.93 17.80
N PRO A 109 10.56 -20.91 16.57
CA PRO A 109 11.98 -21.11 16.34
C PRO A 109 12.85 -20.09 17.11
N ASP A 110 14.10 -20.45 17.42
CA ASP A 110 15.05 -19.55 18.08
C ASP A 110 15.53 -18.39 17.18
N ASP A 111 15.53 -18.60 15.86
CA ASP A 111 15.92 -17.62 14.85
C ASP A 111 14.81 -17.46 13.80
N LEU A 112 14.32 -16.24 13.67
CA LEU A 112 13.25 -15.84 12.75
C LEU A 112 13.77 -14.98 11.59
N SER A 113 15.08 -14.75 11.49
CA SER A 113 15.69 -13.92 10.43
C SER A 113 15.51 -14.50 9.02
N LEU A 114 15.16 -15.78 8.91
CA LEU A 114 14.79 -16.44 7.67
C LEU A 114 13.53 -15.84 7.03
N TYR A 115 12.58 -15.39 7.84
CA TYR A 115 11.31 -14.85 7.37
C TYR A 115 11.44 -13.38 7.01
N ASP A 116 10.82 -12.97 5.90
CA ASP A 116 10.79 -11.57 5.49
C ASP A 116 9.70 -10.80 6.22
N HIS A 117 8.66 -11.51 6.65
CA HIS A 117 7.55 -10.98 7.40
C HIS A 117 6.94 -12.05 8.31
N ILE A 118 6.41 -11.62 9.46
CA ILE A 118 5.66 -12.45 10.40
C ILE A 118 4.28 -11.84 10.61
N HIS A 119 3.23 -12.62 10.44
CA HIS A 119 1.86 -12.21 10.74
C HIS A 119 1.35 -12.93 11.98
N ILE A 120 0.75 -12.19 12.91
CA ILE A 120 0.12 -12.73 14.12
C ILE A 120 -1.39 -12.53 13.99
N ALA A 121 -2.11 -13.62 13.75
CA ALA A 121 -3.58 -13.63 13.71
C ALA A 121 -4.17 -13.34 15.10
N ALA A 122 -5.49 -13.14 15.18
CA ALA A 122 -6.17 -13.04 16.47
C ALA A 122 -6.07 -14.38 17.22
N LEU A 123 -5.55 -14.38 18.45
CA LEU A 123 -5.31 -15.58 19.27
C LEU A 123 -6.24 -15.64 20.50
N GLY A 124 -7.42 -15.02 20.40
CA GLY A 124 -8.41 -14.93 21.50
C GLY A 124 -8.04 -13.99 22.65
N ASP A 125 -6.77 -13.61 22.79
CA ASP A 125 -6.26 -12.72 23.84
C ASP A 125 -5.15 -11.79 23.32
N ALA A 126 -5.34 -10.49 23.48
CA ALA A 126 -4.36 -9.48 23.07
C ALA A 126 -3.03 -9.62 23.82
N ASN A 127 -3.03 -10.03 25.10
CA ASN A 127 -1.77 -10.21 25.84
C ASN A 127 -0.95 -11.36 25.27
N LYS A 128 -1.61 -12.43 24.82
CA LYS A 128 -0.96 -13.54 24.13
C LYS A 128 -0.32 -13.07 22.82
N GLN A 129 -1.04 -12.30 22.01
CA GLN A 129 -0.49 -11.72 20.78
C GLN A 129 0.72 -10.82 21.07
N LEU A 130 0.65 -9.99 22.11
CA LEU A 130 1.76 -9.13 22.52
C LEU A 130 3.01 -9.93 22.91
N ALA A 131 2.83 -11.01 23.68
CA ALA A 131 3.93 -11.91 24.04
C ALA A 131 4.59 -12.55 22.79
N PHE A 132 3.81 -12.91 21.77
CA PHE A 132 4.36 -13.39 20.49
C PHE A 132 5.14 -12.28 19.75
N ILE A 133 4.64 -11.05 19.74
CA ILE A 133 5.34 -9.91 19.12
C ILE A 133 6.70 -9.70 19.76
N GLU A 134 6.74 -9.62 21.09
CA GLU A 134 7.97 -9.41 21.86
C GLU A 134 8.98 -10.54 21.61
N ALA A 135 8.53 -11.79 21.66
CA ALA A 135 9.37 -12.95 21.37
C ALA A 135 9.88 -12.92 19.92
N CYS A 136 9.04 -12.55 18.95
CA CYS A 136 9.45 -12.46 17.56
C CYS A 136 10.56 -11.41 17.36
N ARG A 137 10.44 -10.25 18.00
CA ARG A 137 11.49 -9.21 17.97
C ARG A 137 12.80 -9.71 18.58
N GLN A 138 12.74 -10.36 19.74
CA GLN A 138 13.91 -10.92 20.42
C GLN A 138 14.64 -11.98 19.57
N ARG A 139 13.91 -12.66 18.69
CA ARG A 139 14.42 -13.74 17.83
C ARG A 139 14.70 -13.29 16.38
N GLY A 140 14.81 -11.99 16.15
CA GLY A 140 15.31 -11.45 14.87
C GLY A 140 14.26 -11.24 13.78
N ALA A 141 12.98 -11.10 14.14
CA ALA A 141 11.93 -10.77 13.17
C ALA A 141 12.19 -9.43 12.46
N LYS A 142 12.24 -9.45 11.12
CA LYS A 142 12.47 -8.25 10.29
C LYS A 142 11.28 -7.30 10.28
N GLN A 143 10.08 -7.85 10.13
CA GLN A 143 8.81 -7.12 10.08
C GLN A 143 7.70 -7.97 10.71
N ILE A 144 6.77 -7.32 11.39
CA ILE A 144 5.63 -7.95 12.04
C ILE A 144 4.35 -7.20 11.66
N SER A 145 3.32 -7.98 11.35
CA SER A 145 1.94 -7.53 11.29
C SER A 145 1.07 -8.27 12.29
N ALA A 146 -0.05 -7.66 12.68
CA ALA A 146 -1.04 -8.30 13.53
C ALA A 146 -2.47 -8.01 13.07
N GLY A 147 -3.38 -8.89 13.44
CA GLY A 147 -4.83 -8.67 13.40
C GLY A 147 -5.44 -8.56 14.79
N THR A 148 -6.74 -8.31 14.86
CA THR A 148 -7.53 -8.41 16.10
C THR A 148 -8.88 -9.06 15.83
N GLY A 149 -9.70 -9.19 16.87
CA GLY A 149 -11.10 -9.60 16.77
C GLY A 149 -11.99 -8.66 17.57
N MET A 150 -13.26 -8.52 17.18
CA MET A 150 -14.24 -7.62 17.80
C MET A 150 -14.29 -7.71 19.34
N SER A 151 -14.31 -8.92 19.91
CA SER A 151 -14.31 -9.11 21.37
C SER A 151 -13.04 -8.58 22.02
N ILE A 152 -11.88 -8.85 21.41
CA ILE A 152 -10.55 -8.41 21.88
C ILE A 152 -10.44 -6.88 21.79
N ALA A 153 -10.84 -6.29 20.67
CA ALA A 153 -10.82 -4.84 20.47
C ALA A 153 -11.72 -4.10 21.47
N ALA A 154 -12.89 -4.65 21.78
CA ALA A 154 -13.82 -4.04 22.73
C ALA A 154 -13.40 -4.23 24.19
N GLN A 155 -12.86 -5.39 24.56
CA GLN A 155 -12.55 -5.74 25.95
C GLN A 155 -11.13 -5.33 26.37
N GLN A 156 -10.18 -5.36 25.43
CA GLN A 156 -8.76 -5.07 25.67
C GLN A 156 -8.20 -3.94 24.77
N PRO A 157 -8.91 -2.81 24.58
CA PRO A 157 -8.52 -1.79 23.60
C PRO A 157 -7.13 -1.19 23.86
N GLN A 158 -6.71 -1.11 25.12
CA GLN A 158 -5.38 -0.60 25.48
C GLN A 158 -4.26 -1.55 25.03
N VAL A 159 -4.46 -2.87 25.18
CA VAL A 159 -3.47 -3.86 24.74
C VAL A 159 -3.44 -3.92 23.22
N VAL A 160 -4.60 -3.83 22.55
CA VAL A 160 -4.68 -3.75 21.08
C VAL A 160 -3.95 -2.52 20.54
N ARG A 161 -4.05 -1.36 21.21
CA ARG A 161 -3.25 -0.17 20.88
C ARG A 161 -1.75 -0.42 21.02
N ALA A 162 -1.32 -1.09 22.08
CA ALA A 162 0.09 -1.45 22.27
C ALA A 162 0.59 -2.42 21.17
N ILE A 163 -0.23 -3.38 20.73
CA ILE A 163 0.07 -4.25 19.59
C ILE A 163 0.25 -3.40 18.32
N LEU A 164 -0.70 -2.51 18.02
CA LEU A 164 -0.60 -1.60 16.87
C LEU A 164 0.68 -0.75 16.91
N GLU A 165 1.08 -0.27 18.09
CA GLU A 165 2.33 0.46 18.31
C GLU A 165 3.60 -0.39 18.11
N GLN A 166 3.55 -1.71 18.32
CA GLN A 166 4.71 -2.59 18.18
C GLN A 166 4.82 -3.30 16.81
N THR A 167 3.84 -3.11 15.93
CA THR A 167 3.80 -3.72 14.59
C THR A 167 3.98 -2.69 13.47
N GLU A 168 4.51 -3.13 12.33
CA GLU A 168 4.62 -2.27 11.14
C GLU A 168 3.30 -2.19 10.37
N LEU A 169 2.47 -3.25 10.44
CA LEU A 169 1.18 -3.32 9.76
C LEU A 169 0.11 -3.89 10.69
N PHE A 170 -1.10 -3.36 10.62
CA PHE A 170 -2.23 -3.84 11.41
C PHE A 170 -3.47 -4.04 10.54
N PHE A 171 -4.21 -5.11 10.81
CA PHE A 171 -5.46 -5.45 10.11
C PHE A 171 -6.62 -5.48 11.09
N MET A 172 -7.74 -4.86 10.72
CA MET A 172 -8.99 -4.91 11.50
C MET A 172 -10.19 -4.72 10.57
N ASN A 173 -11.39 -4.98 11.07
CA ASN A 173 -12.63 -4.57 10.40
C ASN A 173 -13.17 -3.22 10.92
N LEU A 174 -14.22 -2.70 10.29
CA LEU A 174 -14.85 -1.45 10.69
C LEU A 174 -15.30 -1.42 12.16
N GLY A 175 -15.93 -2.49 12.65
CA GLY A 175 -16.42 -2.55 14.03
C GLY A 175 -15.28 -2.51 15.06
N GLU A 176 -14.17 -3.19 14.77
CA GLU A 176 -12.94 -3.13 15.56
C GLU A 176 -12.30 -1.74 15.53
N ALA A 177 -12.27 -1.09 14.36
CA ALA A 177 -11.78 0.27 14.22
C ALA A 177 -12.63 1.27 15.00
N GLU A 178 -13.95 1.13 14.96
CA GLU A 178 -14.88 1.95 15.74
C GLU A 178 -14.71 1.72 17.24
N ALA A 179 -14.53 0.48 17.68
CA ALA A 179 -14.24 0.18 19.08
C ALA A 179 -12.91 0.77 19.55
N LEU A 180 -11.88 0.74 18.70
CA LEU A 180 -10.55 1.22 19.07
C LEU A 180 -10.47 2.74 19.00
N PHE A 181 -10.87 3.35 17.89
CA PHE A 181 -10.66 4.78 17.57
C PHE A 181 -11.91 5.65 17.78
N GLY A 182 -13.07 5.05 17.99
CA GLY A 182 -14.37 5.73 18.09
C GLY A 182 -15.03 6.02 16.75
N SER A 183 -14.27 6.12 15.66
CA SER A 183 -14.77 6.12 14.27
C SER A 183 -13.63 5.87 13.29
N LEU A 184 -13.96 5.48 12.05
CA LEU A 184 -12.97 5.30 10.99
C LEU A 184 -12.22 6.61 10.67
N GLU A 185 -12.92 7.74 10.69
CA GLU A 185 -12.36 9.07 10.40
C GLU A 185 -11.36 9.53 11.46
N LYS A 186 -11.29 8.89 12.62
CA LYS A 186 -10.31 9.16 13.69
C LYS A 186 -9.12 8.20 13.66
N ALA A 187 -9.18 7.13 12.87
CA ALA A 187 -8.12 6.14 12.78
C ALA A 187 -6.90 6.73 12.07
N ARG A 188 -5.74 6.67 12.72
CA ARG A 188 -4.46 7.24 12.27
C ARG A 188 -3.34 6.29 12.64
N THR A 189 -2.23 6.34 11.91
CA THR A 189 -1.01 5.60 12.25
C THR A 189 0.16 6.54 12.47
N GLU A 190 1.23 6.05 13.13
CA GLU A 190 2.50 6.76 13.12
C GLU A 190 3.16 6.68 11.73
N PRO A 191 4.04 7.63 11.37
CA PRO A 191 4.81 7.57 10.13
C PRO A 191 5.50 6.21 9.92
N GLY A 192 5.39 5.67 8.71
CA GLY A 192 5.98 4.38 8.34
C GLY A 192 5.17 3.14 8.73
N LYS A 193 4.04 3.28 9.44
CA LYS A 193 3.11 2.18 9.77
C LYS A 193 1.86 2.21 8.89
N LEU A 194 1.28 1.03 8.67
CA LEU A 194 0.09 0.84 7.84
C LEU A 194 -1.05 0.24 8.65
N LEU A 195 -2.25 0.76 8.47
CA LEU A 195 -3.48 0.19 9.03
C LEU A 195 -4.45 -0.14 7.89
N TYR A 196 -4.90 -1.38 7.84
CA TYR A 196 -5.89 -1.85 6.88
C TYR A 196 -7.21 -2.13 7.61
N VAL A 197 -8.26 -1.42 7.22
CA VAL A 197 -9.61 -1.57 7.77
C VAL A 197 -10.53 -2.13 6.71
N THR A 198 -11.01 -3.36 6.88
CA THR A 198 -12.01 -3.95 5.96
C THR A 198 -13.40 -3.39 6.25
N LEU A 199 -14.15 -3.09 5.19
CA LEU A 199 -15.46 -2.44 5.22
C LEU A 199 -16.57 -3.35 4.66
N GLY A 200 -16.33 -4.67 4.64
CA GLY A 200 -17.26 -5.65 4.04
C GLY A 200 -17.50 -5.36 2.56
N SER A 201 -18.78 -5.29 2.16
CA SER A 201 -19.19 -5.02 0.78
C SER A 201 -18.85 -3.61 0.27
N GLN A 202 -18.33 -2.72 1.13
CA GLN A 202 -17.83 -1.40 0.73
C GLN A 202 -16.33 -1.40 0.41
N GLY A 203 -15.64 -2.53 0.57
CA GLY A 203 -14.22 -2.68 0.24
C GLY A 203 -13.32 -2.54 1.45
N ALA A 204 -12.30 -1.68 1.37
CA ALA A 204 -11.35 -1.46 2.45
C ALA A 204 -10.86 -0.02 2.52
N CYS A 205 -10.37 0.40 3.69
CA CYS A 205 -9.70 1.66 3.94
C CYS A 205 -8.26 1.39 4.37
N ILE A 206 -7.29 2.00 3.69
CA ILE A 206 -5.86 1.90 3.97
C ILE A 206 -5.40 3.22 4.55
N ILE A 207 -4.83 3.19 5.75
CA ILE A 207 -4.44 4.37 6.52
C ILE A 207 -2.91 4.42 6.64
N GLN A 208 -2.35 5.57 6.23
CA GLN A 208 -0.92 5.87 6.18
C GLN A 208 -0.65 7.24 6.83
N GLY A 209 -0.45 7.27 8.14
CA GLY A 209 -0.38 8.51 8.90
C GLY A 209 -1.77 9.13 9.03
N GLU A 210 -1.93 10.32 8.44
CA GLU A 210 -3.20 11.04 8.36
C GLU A 210 -4.01 10.74 7.09
N TYR A 211 -3.39 10.08 6.12
CA TYR A 211 -4.03 9.76 4.85
C TYR A 211 -4.81 8.46 4.93
N ALA A 212 -6.03 8.49 4.41
CA ALA A 212 -6.91 7.34 4.31
C ALA A 212 -7.36 7.17 2.86
N THR A 213 -7.04 6.03 2.26
CA THR A 213 -7.47 5.68 0.91
C THR A 213 -8.49 4.57 0.95
N LYS A 214 -9.68 4.81 0.40
CA LYS A 214 -10.70 3.77 0.22
C LYS A 214 -10.48 3.06 -1.11
N ILE A 215 -10.64 1.74 -1.11
CA ILE A 215 -10.69 0.92 -2.31
C ILE A 215 -12.04 0.22 -2.37
N PRO A 216 -12.65 0.08 -3.57
CA PRO A 216 -13.95 -0.55 -3.71
C PRO A 216 -13.86 -2.06 -3.45
N ALA A 217 -14.98 -2.66 -3.05
CA ALA A 217 -15.14 -4.12 -3.06
C ALA A 217 -15.31 -4.63 -4.50
N VAL A 218 -14.93 -5.88 -4.72
CA VAL A 218 -15.29 -6.61 -5.93
C VAL A 218 -16.65 -7.26 -5.71
N ALA A 219 -17.64 -6.87 -6.54
CA ALA A 219 -19.00 -7.37 -6.41
C ALA A 219 -19.10 -8.85 -6.83
N VAL A 220 -19.53 -9.69 -5.90
CA VAL A 220 -19.70 -11.14 -6.09
C VAL A 220 -20.96 -11.63 -5.39
N ARG A 221 -21.43 -12.83 -5.74
CA ARG A 221 -22.45 -13.54 -4.97
C ARG A 221 -21.78 -14.31 -3.84
N GLU A 222 -21.95 -13.82 -2.62
CA GLU A 222 -21.47 -14.48 -1.40
C GLU A 222 -22.16 -15.84 -1.19
N LEU A 223 -21.35 -16.83 -0.79
CA LEU A 223 -21.78 -18.16 -0.36
C LEU A 223 -21.34 -18.42 1.09
N ASP A 224 -20.10 -18.08 1.44
CA ASP A 224 -19.53 -18.28 2.78
C ASP A 224 -18.51 -17.16 3.07
N PRO A 225 -18.82 -16.21 3.97
CA PRO A 225 -17.91 -15.11 4.29
C PRO A 225 -16.78 -15.49 5.26
N THR A 226 -16.74 -16.73 5.76
CA THR A 226 -15.72 -17.18 6.72
C THR A 226 -14.31 -17.01 6.17
N GLY A 227 -13.46 -16.31 6.92
CA GLY A 227 -12.06 -16.10 6.52
C GLY A 227 -11.83 -14.99 5.51
N ALA A 228 -12.84 -14.17 5.18
CA ALA A 228 -12.70 -13.09 4.19
C ALA A 228 -11.65 -12.04 4.59
N GLY A 229 -11.63 -11.64 5.87
CA GLY A 229 -10.67 -10.67 6.39
C GLY A 229 -9.24 -11.21 6.39
N GLU A 230 -9.08 -12.48 6.76
CA GLU A 230 -7.81 -13.18 6.82
C GLU A 230 -7.27 -13.47 5.42
N THR A 231 -8.16 -13.77 4.48
CA THR A 231 -7.81 -13.90 3.06
C THR A 231 -7.29 -12.58 2.50
N PHE A 232 -8.01 -11.48 2.76
CA PHE A 232 -7.55 -10.14 2.41
C PHE A 232 -6.18 -9.84 3.02
N CYS A 233 -5.98 -10.16 4.30
CA CYS A 233 -4.73 -9.95 5.02
C CYS A 233 -3.57 -10.73 4.39
N GLY A 234 -3.71 -12.05 4.25
CA GLY A 234 -2.66 -12.91 3.70
C GLY A 234 -2.27 -12.54 2.27
N ALA A 235 -3.26 -12.28 1.42
CA ALA A 235 -3.01 -11.83 0.04
C ALA A 235 -2.30 -10.47 -0.01
N THR A 236 -2.76 -9.49 0.78
CA THR A 236 -2.12 -8.16 0.86
C THR A 236 -0.66 -8.29 1.29
N LEU A 237 -0.37 -9.11 2.30
CA LEU A 237 1.00 -9.36 2.75
C LEU A 237 1.87 -9.99 1.65
N ALA A 238 1.35 -10.95 0.89
CA ALA A 238 2.10 -11.55 -0.21
C ALA A 238 2.44 -10.54 -1.32
N PHE A 239 1.53 -9.62 -1.66
CA PHE A 239 1.80 -8.58 -2.65
C PHE A 239 2.75 -7.48 -2.12
N LEU A 240 2.71 -7.18 -0.82
CA LEU A 240 3.69 -6.31 -0.18
C LEU A 240 5.10 -6.93 -0.20
N LEU A 241 5.21 -8.24 0.02
CA LEU A 241 6.47 -8.98 -0.12
C LEU A 241 7.01 -8.92 -1.56
N GLN A 242 6.12 -8.87 -2.54
CA GLN A 242 6.40 -8.59 -3.96
C GLN A 242 6.61 -7.10 -4.27
N LYS A 243 6.75 -6.27 -3.24
CA LYS A 243 7.10 -4.84 -3.30
C LYS A 243 6.07 -3.97 -4.01
N LYS A 244 4.81 -4.43 -4.09
CA LYS A 244 3.69 -3.60 -4.55
C LYS A 244 3.41 -2.47 -3.56
N HIS A 245 2.87 -1.36 -4.05
CA HIS A 245 2.43 -0.27 -3.21
C HIS A 245 1.34 -0.74 -2.23
N PRO A 246 1.28 -0.25 -0.96
CA PRO A 246 0.29 -0.66 0.03
C PRO A 246 -1.16 -0.73 -0.45
N ILE A 247 -1.62 0.32 -1.14
CA ILE A 247 -2.97 0.39 -1.72
C ILE A 247 -3.15 -0.65 -2.83
N MET A 248 -2.15 -0.83 -3.70
CA MET A 248 -2.23 -1.80 -4.81
C MET A 248 -2.20 -3.25 -4.31
N ALA A 249 -1.44 -3.53 -3.26
CA ALA A 249 -1.45 -4.81 -2.58
C ALA A 249 -2.85 -5.12 -1.98
N ALA A 250 -3.47 -4.13 -1.32
CA ALA A 250 -4.83 -4.27 -0.80
C ALA A 250 -5.87 -4.48 -1.90
N ARG A 251 -5.76 -3.82 -3.06
CA ARG A 251 -6.67 -4.06 -4.20
C ARG A 251 -6.63 -5.51 -4.67
N GLN A 252 -5.43 -6.09 -4.75
CA GLN A 252 -5.29 -7.50 -5.11
C GLN A 252 -5.79 -8.43 -3.98
N GLY A 253 -5.57 -8.06 -2.72
CA GLY A 253 -6.12 -8.79 -1.58
C GLY A 253 -7.65 -8.80 -1.56
N ALA A 254 -8.28 -7.69 -1.92
CA ALA A 254 -9.74 -7.59 -2.04
C ALA A 254 -10.28 -8.47 -3.17
N ALA A 255 -9.57 -8.58 -4.30
CA ALA A 255 -9.95 -9.47 -5.39
C ALA A 255 -9.94 -10.95 -4.96
N LEU A 256 -8.89 -11.39 -4.26
CA LEU A 256 -8.84 -12.78 -3.77
C LEU A 256 -9.89 -13.04 -2.69
N ALA A 257 -10.09 -12.11 -1.76
CA ALA A 257 -11.12 -12.24 -0.73
C ALA A 257 -12.53 -12.36 -1.35
N ALA A 258 -12.82 -11.59 -2.39
CA ALA A 258 -14.09 -11.68 -3.11
C ALA A 258 -14.27 -13.04 -3.81
N GLU A 259 -13.24 -13.60 -4.43
CA GLU A 259 -13.35 -14.97 -4.98
C GLU A 259 -13.54 -16.02 -3.88
N MET A 260 -12.83 -15.87 -2.76
CA MET A 260 -12.89 -16.82 -1.64
C MET A 260 -14.32 -16.99 -1.12
N ILE A 261 -15.03 -15.87 -0.89
CA ILE A 261 -16.39 -15.92 -0.37
C ILE A 261 -17.43 -16.52 -1.32
N THR A 262 -17.06 -16.82 -2.58
CA THR A 262 -17.94 -17.52 -3.54
C THR A 262 -17.91 -19.05 -3.36
N GLN A 263 -17.01 -19.56 -2.54
CA GLN A 263 -16.80 -20.99 -2.30
C GLN A 263 -16.97 -21.32 -0.81
N VAL A 264 -17.11 -22.60 -0.49
CA VAL A 264 -17.21 -23.06 0.90
C VAL A 264 -15.82 -23.19 1.52
N GLY A 265 -15.62 -22.58 2.69
CA GLY A 265 -14.36 -22.59 3.41
C GLY A 265 -13.17 -22.18 2.54
N PRO A 266 -11.97 -22.78 2.71
CA PRO A 266 -10.78 -22.38 1.99
C PRO A 266 -10.73 -22.90 0.54
N ALA A 267 -11.81 -23.44 -0.02
CA ALA A 267 -11.78 -24.16 -1.30
C ALA A 267 -11.19 -23.31 -2.46
N ALA A 268 -11.53 -22.03 -2.54
CA ALA A 268 -10.94 -21.13 -3.53
C ALA A 268 -9.42 -20.97 -3.33
N LEU A 269 -8.94 -20.92 -2.09
CA LEU A 269 -7.51 -20.74 -1.78
C LEU A 269 -6.67 -21.99 -2.11
N LEU A 270 -7.33 -23.15 -2.25
CA LEU A 270 -6.68 -24.43 -2.47
C LEU A 270 -6.65 -24.82 -3.97
N THR A 271 -7.05 -23.95 -4.88
CA THR A 271 -6.90 -24.21 -6.33
C THR A 271 -5.45 -24.07 -6.78
N ALA A 272 -5.15 -24.51 -8.01
CA ALA A 272 -3.87 -24.25 -8.67
C ALA A 272 -3.92 -23.04 -9.59
N ASP A 273 -5.10 -22.41 -9.72
CA ASP A 273 -5.31 -21.26 -10.59
C ASP A 273 -4.60 -20.03 -10.02
N PRO A 274 -4.06 -19.14 -10.89
CA PRO A 274 -3.48 -17.90 -10.42
C PRO A 274 -4.51 -17.10 -9.61
N PRO A 275 -4.07 -16.28 -8.64
CA PRO A 275 -4.98 -15.42 -7.91
C PRO A 275 -5.67 -14.46 -8.91
N PRO A 276 -6.94 -14.11 -8.66
CA PRO A 276 -7.66 -13.19 -9.51
C PRO A 276 -6.95 -11.84 -9.45
N LEU A 277 -6.74 -11.24 -10.62
CA LEU A 277 -6.28 -9.86 -10.67
C LEU A 277 -7.47 -8.95 -10.37
N ALA A 278 -7.22 -7.88 -9.62
CA ALA A 278 -8.16 -6.77 -9.55
C ALA A 278 -8.55 -6.37 -10.98
N ALA A 279 -9.83 -6.52 -11.34
CA ALA A 279 -10.31 -6.26 -12.68
C ALA A 279 -9.99 -4.81 -13.08
N LEU A 280 -9.58 -4.61 -14.34
CA LEU A 280 -9.67 -3.28 -14.95
C LEU A 280 -11.13 -2.88 -14.98
N GLU A 281 -11.40 -1.58 -14.87
CA GLU A 281 -12.76 -1.05 -15.00
C GLU A 281 -13.41 -1.62 -16.27
N PRO A 282 -14.56 -2.31 -16.18
CA PRO A 282 -15.17 -2.98 -17.34
C PRO A 282 -15.58 -2.00 -18.45
N GLN A 283 -15.57 -0.70 -18.14
CA GLN A 283 -15.87 0.40 -19.05
C GLN A 283 -14.70 0.75 -19.98
N VAL A 284 -13.49 0.22 -19.76
CA VAL A 284 -12.32 0.52 -20.60
C VAL A 284 -11.54 -0.74 -20.98
N GLN A 285 -10.88 -0.69 -22.13
CA GLN A 285 -10.00 -1.76 -22.60
C GLN A 285 -8.72 -1.18 -23.22
N LEU A 286 -7.61 -1.91 -23.10
CA LEU A 286 -6.37 -1.58 -23.79
C LEU A 286 -6.45 -1.98 -25.27
N ASN A 287 -6.05 -1.08 -26.16
CA ASN A 287 -5.93 -1.35 -27.59
C ASN A 287 -4.51 -1.81 -27.93
N GLU A 288 -4.24 -3.11 -27.75
CA GLU A 288 -2.91 -3.72 -27.93
C GLU A 288 -2.29 -3.44 -29.31
N GLY A 289 -3.10 -3.51 -30.38
CA GLY A 289 -2.62 -3.23 -31.73
C GLY A 289 -2.16 -1.78 -31.90
N ARG A 290 -2.88 -0.83 -31.30
CA ARG A 290 -2.52 0.59 -31.33
C ARG A 290 -1.35 0.90 -30.42
N ILE A 291 -1.26 0.26 -29.26
CA ILE A 291 -0.09 0.33 -28.36
C ILE A 291 1.17 -0.09 -29.11
N GLN A 292 1.17 -1.26 -29.74
CA GLN A 292 2.32 -1.76 -30.49
C GLN A 292 2.71 -0.82 -31.64
N MET A 293 1.73 -0.31 -32.38
CA MET A 293 1.96 0.63 -33.49
C MET A 293 2.61 1.94 -33.02
N ILE A 294 2.07 2.55 -31.95
CA ILE A 294 2.58 3.81 -31.41
C ILE A 294 3.96 3.60 -30.77
N ALA A 295 4.16 2.51 -30.03
CA ALA A 295 5.46 2.16 -29.45
C ALA A 295 6.54 2.00 -30.54
N ALA A 296 6.23 1.26 -31.62
CA ALA A 296 7.14 1.12 -32.76
C ALA A 296 7.47 2.46 -33.41
N LYS A 297 6.51 3.38 -33.49
CA LYS A 297 6.75 4.72 -34.04
C LYS A 297 7.65 5.55 -33.13
N ILE A 298 7.35 5.61 -31.82
CA ILE A 298 8.14 6.37 -30.83
C ILE A 298 9.59 5.88 -30.79
N ALA A 299 9.82 4.57 -30.87
CA ALA A 299 11.15 3.96 -30.87
C ALA A 299 12.05 4.43 -32.04
N THR A 300 11.47 4.99 -33.11
CA THR A 300 12.22 5.49 -34.27
C THR A 300 12.49 7.00 -34.25
N LEU A 301 11.98 7.72 -33.25
CA LEU A 301 12.07 9.18 -33.20
C LEU A 301 13.44 9.63 -32.66
N PRO A 302 14.30 10.29 -33.46
CA PRO A 302 15.63 10.73 -33.01
C PRO A 302 15.57 11.82 -31.92
N GLU A 303 14.46 12.55 -31.83
CA GLU A 303 14.21 13.55 -30.79
C GLU A 303 13.95 12.94 -29.41
N VAL A 304 13.73 11.63 -29.29
CA VAL A 304 13.50 10.97 -28.01
C VAL A 304 14.84 10.57 -27.40
N HIS A 305 15.34 11.40 -26.50
CA HIS A 305 16.54 11.14 -25.73
C HIS A 305 16.30 11.45 -24.25
N PRO A 306 17.01 10.78 -23.33
CA PRO A 306 16.93 11.07 -21.90
C PRO A 306 17.22 12.53 -21.60
N PHE A 307 16.46 13.13 -20.68
CA PHE A 307 16.69 14.49 -20.23
C PHE A 307 17.62 14.47 -19.01
N ALA A 308 18.76 15.13 -19.08
CA ALA A 308 19.76 15.09 -18.00
C ALA A 308 19.33 15.83 -16.72
N PHE A 309 18.15 16.48 -16.71
CA PHE A 309 17.70 17.34 -15.60
C PHE A 309 18.72 18.42 -15.24
N VAL A 310 19.30 19.03 -16.27
CA VAL A 310 20.19 20.19 -16.18
C VAL A 310 19.59 21.30 -17.05
N SER A 311 19.14 22.37 -16.40
CA SER A 311 18.60 23.57 -17.04
C SER A 311 18.86 24.81 -16.16
N PRO A 312 18.64 26.04 -16.67
CA PRO A 312 18.76 27.25 -15.86
C PRO A 312 17.91 27.28 -14.59
N GLU A 313 16.81 26.52 -14.54
CA GLU A 313 15.87 26.43 -13.41
C GLU A 313 16.30 25.39 -12.37
N LEU A 314 17.23 24.50 -12.72
CA LEU A 314 17.64 23.37 -11.90
C LEU A 314 19.01 23.61 -11.24
N PRO A 315 19.36 22.86 -10.18
CA PRO A 315 20.69 22.93 -9.57
C PRO A 315 21.79 22.62 -10.57
N ILE A 316 22.88 23.40 -10.51
CA ILE A 316 24.07 23.15 -11.32
C ILE A 316 24.68 21.79 -10.96
N VAL A 317 25.41 21.20 -11.91
CA VAL A 317 26.07 19.91 -11.68
C VAL A 317 27.08 20.03 -10.54
N GLY A 318 26.99 19.12 -9.56
CA GLY A 318 27.87 19.08 -8.40
C GLY A 318 27.46 19.99 -7.23
N ASP A 319 26.32 20.67 -7.29
CA ASP A 319 25.79 21.40 -6.13
C ASP A 319 25.47 20.40 -4.99
N PRO A 320 26.04 20.57 -3.78
CA PRO A 320 25.83 19.63 -2.68
C PRO A 320 24.37 19.54 -2.19
N ARG A 321 23.53 20.53 -2.53
CA ARG A 321 22.12 20.59 -2.13
C ARG A 321 21.18 19.92 -3.12
N THR A 322 21.71 19.38 -4.23
CA THR A 322 20.92 18.83 -5.34
C THR A 322 19.95 17.73 -4.90
N VAL A 323 20.39 16.84 -4.00
CA VAL A 323 19.55 15.74 -3.52
C VAL A 323 18.36 16.27 -2.72
N ASP A 324 18.60 17.17 -1.75
CA ASP A 324 17.53 17.78 -0.96
C ASP A 324 16.55 18.56 -1.84
N PHE A 325 17.08 19.30 -2.81
CA PHE A 325 16.29 20.05 -3.78
C PHE A 325 15.31 19.17 -4.54
N PHE A 326 15.76 18.04 -5.10
CA PHE A 326 14.88 17.19 -5.88
C PHE A 326 13.91 16.40 -5.01
N PHE A 327 14.27 16.03 -3.78
CA PHE A 327 13.28 15.48 -2.85
C PHE A 327 12.19 16.52 -2.55
N ALA A 328 12.55 17.68 -2.01
CA ALA A 328 11.56 18.68 -1.61
C ALA A 328 10.76 19.26 -2.80
N GLY A 329 11.36 19.37 -3.98
CA GLY A 329 10.69 19.93 -5.15
C GLY A 329 9.86 18.92 -5.93
N THR A 330 10.28 17.64 -6.05
CA THR A 330 9.51 16.64 -6.82
C THR A 330 8.16 16.34 -6.20
N LEU A 331 8.07 16.31 -4.86
CA LEU A 331 6.78 16.11 -4.19
C LEU A 331 5.79 17.27 -4.45
N GLN A 332 6.31 18.45 -4.80
CA GLN A 332 5.53 19.65 -5.10
C GLN A 332 5.07 19.73 -6.57
N GLN A 333 5.33 18.71 -7.39
CA GLN A 333 4.99 18.70 -8.82
C GLN A 333 3.49 18.46 -9.08
N PHE A 334 2.64 19.41 -8.66
CA PHE A 334 1.20 19.41 -8.85
C PHE A 334 0.64 20.85 -8.91
N SER A 335 -0.66 21.00 -9.20
CA SER A 335 -1.40 22.28 -9.13
C SER A 335 -0.98 23.40 -10.10
N PHE A 336 -0.70 23.10 -11.39
CA PHE A 336 -0.25 24.12 -12.35
C PHE A 336 -1.35 24.84 -13.14
N TRP A 337 -2.60 24.74 -12.71
CA TRP A 337 -3.75 25.34 -13.39
C TRP A 337 -4.65 26.05 -12.37
N SER A 338 -5.04 27.28 -12.68
CA SER A 338 -6.07 27.99 -11.93
C SER A 338 -7.43 27.34 -12.14
N VAL A 339 -8.32 27.53 -11.16
CA VAL A 339 -9.71 27.07 -11.21
C VAL A 339 -10.63 28.28 -11.35
N ARG A 340 -11.61 28.18 -12.25
CA ARG A 340 -12.72 29.13 -12.36
C ARG A 340 -14.00 28.34 -12.57
N ASP A 341 -15.03 28.62 -11.78
CA ASP A 341 -16.33 27.93 -11.84
C ASP A 341 -16.16 26.39 -11.77
N ASP A 342 -15.32 25.90 -10.85
CA ASP A 342 -14.96 24.48 -10.67
C ASP A 342 -14.32 23.79 -11.88
N HIS A 343 -13.81 24.55 -12.85
CA HIS A 343 -13.10 24.03 -14.03
C HIS A 343 -11.68 24.58 -14.13
N TYR A 344 -10.77 23.79 -14.69
CA TYR A 344 -9.44 24.28 -15.08
C TYR A 344 -9.55 25.45 -16.06
N HIS A 345 -8.92 26.58 -15.72
CA HIS A 345 -9.06 27.82 -16.45
C HIS A 345 -7.78 28.21 -17.20
N LEU A 346 -6.77 28.75 -16.50
CA LEU A 346 -5.51 29.20 -17.09
C LEU A 346 -4.32 28.43 -16.51
N PRO A 347 -3.35 28.05 -17.35
CA PRO A 347 -2.10 27.48 -16.86
C PRO A 347 -1.29 28.53 -16.11
N LEU A 348 -0.51 28.10 -15.13
CA LEU A 348 0.50 28.92 -14.48
C LEU A 348 1.54 29.38 -15.52
N ILE A 349 1.56 30.68 -15.81
CA ILE A 349 2.58 31.33 -16.64
C ILE A 349 2.88 32.70 -16.03
N ASP A 350 4.05 32.85 -15.41
CA ASP A 350 4.44 34.12 -14.79
C ASP A 350 5.96 34.32 -14.81
N SER A 351 6.42 35.50 -14.39
CA SER A 351 7.85 35.86 -14.37
C SER A 351 8.45 35.67 -12.98
N ILE A 352 9.61 35.03 -12.95
CA ILE A 352 10.43 34.87 -11.75
C ILE A 352 11.89 35.18 -12.10
N ASP A 353 12.49 36.11 -11.36
CA ASP A 353 13.84 36.63 -11.61
C ASP A 353 14.01 37.17 -13.06
N GLY A 354 12.97 37.82 -13.57
CA GLY A 354 12.92 38.41 -14.92
C GLY A 354 12.69 37.41 -16.05
N VAL A 355 12.50 36.12 -15.75
CA VAL A 355 12.29 35.06 -16.74
C VAL A 355 10.86 34.56 -16.68
N LYS A 356 10.16 34.60 -17.81
CA LYS A 356 8.81 34.07 -17.94
C LYS A 356 8.83 32.54 -18.01
N GLN A 357 8.23 31.88 -17.05
CA GLN A 357 8.21 30.42 -16.89
C GLN A 357 6.78 29.87 -16.87
N LYS A 358 6.63 28.57 -17.16
CA LYS A 358 5.33 27.90 -17.23
C LYS A 358 5.30 26.67 -16.32
N GLY A 359 4.23 26.55 -15.52
CA GLY A 359 3.94 25.36 -14.73
C GLY A 359 5.12 24.87 -13.90
N SER A 360 5.59 23.66 -14.19
CA SER A 360 6.72 23.03 -13.49
C SER A 360 8.01 23.86 -13.54
N ASP A 361 8.29 24.56 -14.63
CA ASP A 361 9.54 25.34 -14.73
C ASP A 361 9.53 26.49 -13.71
N TYR A 362 8.36 27.12 -13.51
CA TYR A 362 8.16 28.16 -12.50
C TYR A 362 8.42 27.64 -11.09
N LEU A 363 7.93 26.44 -10.78
CA LEU A 363 8.16 25.80 -9.49
C LEU A 363 9.66 25.52 -9.26
N TRP A 364 10.35 24.96 -10.25
CA TRP A 364 11.78 24.69 -10.16
C TRP A 364 12.59 25.98 -9.96
N GLY A 365 12.28 27.03 -10.74
CA GLY A 365 12.87 28.36 -10.59
C GLY A 365 12.66 28.92 -9.18
N ALA A 366 11.45 28.82 -8.64
CA ALA A 366 11.11 29.29 -7.30
C ALA A 366 11.92 28.57 -6.21
N PHE A 367 11.98 27.24 -6.25
CA PHE A 367 12.79 26.45 -5.32
C PHE A 367 14.28 26.80 -5.43
N LYS A 368 14.79 26.99 -6.65
CA LYS A 368 16.21 27.31 -6.88
C LYS A 368 16.56 28.68 -6.33
N ARG A 369 15.72 29.69 -6.60
CA ARG A 369 15.83 31.05 -6.06
C ARG A 369 15.86 31.02 -4.54
N ARG A 370 14.94 30.27 -3.93
CA ARG A 370 14.85 30.18 -2.47
C ARG A 370 16.06 29.47 -1.86
N LEU A 371 16.52 28.38 -2.46
CA LEU A 371 17.70 27.64 -1.99
C LEU A 371 19.00 28.46 -2.04
N ALA A 372 19.08 29.44 -2.94
CA ALA A 372 20.21 30.38 -2.99
C ALA A 372 20.22 31.35 -1.79
N GLN A 373 19.06 31.64 -1.20
CA GLN A 373 18.90 32.56 -0.06
C GLN A 373 18.89 31.83 1.30
N ASP A 374 18.36 30.62 1.31
CA ASP A 374 18.23 29.75 2.48
C ASP A 374 18.76 28.36 2.10
N PRO A 375 20.05 28.06 2.36
CA PRO A 375 20.68 26.80 1.97
C PRO A 375 20.01 25.56 2.54
N ASP A 376 19.34 25.69 3.68
CA ASP A 376 18.66 24.60 4.37
C ASP A 376 17.18 24.50 3.97
N PHE A 377 16.69 25.34 3.04
CA PHE A 377 15.28 25.43 2.67
C PHE A 377 14.65 24.06 2.41
N CYS A 378 15.35 23.17 1.68
CA CYS A 378 14.85 21.86 1.28
C CYS A 378 15.09 20.75 2.31
N SER A 379 15.75 21.04 3.44
CA SER A 379 15.99 20.04 4.50
C SER A 379 14.68 19.60 5.17
N PRO A 380 14.57 18.35 5.65
CA PRO A 380 13.37 17.89 6.36
C PRO A 380 12.96 18.78 7.53
N ALA A 381 13.92 19.23 8.34
CA ALA A 381 13.65 20.11 9.48
C ALA A 381 13.09 21.46 9.05
N ARG A 382 13.62 22.05 7.98
CA ARG A 382 13.16 23.34 7.47
C ARG A 382 11.78 23.23 6.81
N GLN A 383 11.53 22.16 6.05
CA GLN A 383 10.24 21.86 5.43
C GLN A 383 9.13 21.63 6.48
N ALA A 384 9.42 20.87 7.55
CA ALA A 384 8.48 20.60 8.65
C ALA A 384 7.97 21.87 9.35
N ASN A 385 8.78 22.93 9.35
CA ASN A 385 8.53 24.18 10.05
C ASN A 385 8.22 25.36 9.10
N LEU A 386 7.95 25.11 7.82
CA LEU A 386 7.57 26.17 6.90
C LEU A 386 6.29 26.87 7.37
N THR A 387 6.28 28.19 7.24
CA THR A 387 5.06 28.98 7.46
C THR A 387 4.35 29.27 6.14
N ARG A 388 3.07 29.63 6.22
CA ARG A 388 2.31 30.07 5.05
C ARG A 388 2.91 31.30 4.37
N GLU A 389 3.46 32.23 5.15
CA GLU A 389 4.13 33.42 4.63
C GLU A 389 5.37 33.06 3.82
N GLU A 390 6.16 32.10 4.30
CA GLU A 390 7.34 31.61 3.60
C GLU A 390 6.98 30.84 2.32
N MET A 391 5.90 30.05 2.34
CA MET A 391 5.39 29.37 1.15
C MET A 391 4.85 30.36 0.11
N LEU A 392 4.19 31.43 0.56
CA LEU A 392 3.74 32.52 -0.31
C LEU A 392 4.94 33.25 -0.94
N ALA A 393 5.94 33.58 -0.12
CA ALA A 393 7.15 34.26 -0.56
C ALA A 393 7.96 33.42 -1.57
N LEU A 394 7.98 32.09 -1.40
CA LEU A 394 8.60 31.17 -2.35
C LEU A 394 8.07 31.37 -3.77
N PHE A 395 6.75 31.38 -3.92
CA PHE A 395 6.07 31.40 -5.23
C PHE A 395 5.73 32.79 -5.77
N ARG A 396 6.04 33.85 -5.04
CA ARG A 396 5.74 35.23 -5.44
C ARG A 396 6.41 35.57 -6.79
N ALA A 397 5.59 36.08 -7.71
CA ALA A 397 6.03 36.56 -9.02
C ALA A 397 6.76 37.91 -8.90
N ASP A 398 7.45 38.31 -9.96
CA ASP A 398 8.20 39.57 -10.02
C ASP A 398 7.31 40.81 -9.87
N ASP A 399 6.05 40.72 -10.26
CA ASP A 399 5.05 41.80 -10.11
C ASP A 399 4.40 41.84 -8.72
N GLY A 400 4.79 40.93 -7.83
CA GLY A 400 4.24 40.77 -6.48
C GLY A 400 2.98 39.91 -6.39
N GLY A 401 2.51 39.37 -7.52
CA GLY A 401 1.38 38.45 -7.58
C GLY A 401 1.69 37.08 -6.97
N ASP A 402 0.62 36.33 -6.68
CA ASP A 402 0.68 34.99 -6.09
C ASP A 402 0.14 33.97 -7.12
N PRO A 403 0.95 33.58 -8.13
CA PRO A 403 0.44 32.86 -9.28
C PRO A 403 0.24 31.36 -9.02
N MET A 404 0.85 30.81 -7.97
CA MET A 404 0.80 29.37 -7.65
C MET A 404 -0.57 28.96 -7.06
N PRO A 405 -1.34 28.10 -7.75
CA PRO A 405 -2.60 27.57 -7.23
C PRO A 405 -2.40 26.59 -6.06
N ALA A 406 -3.41 26.42 -5.20
CA ALA A 406 -3.41 25.49 -4.06
C ALA A 406 -2.24 25.67 -3.07
N LEU A 407 -1.89 26.91 -2.75
CA LEU A 407 -0.80 27.26 -1.84
C LEU A 407 -0.84 26.49 -0.50
N ASP A 408 -2.02 26.37 0.10
CA ASP A 408 -2.18 25.71 1.40
C ASP A 408 -1.90 24.21 1.31
N LEU A 409 -2.21 23.57 0.17
CA LEU A 409 -1.86 22.17 -0.09
C LEU A 409 -0.35 22.00 -0.30
N HIS A 410 0.32 22.94 -0.97
CA HIS A 410 1.79 22.93 -1.07
C HIS A 410 2.46 23.02 0.31
N LEU A 411 1.94 23.91 1.18
CA LEU A 411 2.41 24.06 2.55
C LEU A 411 2.19 22.79 3.37
N GLU A 412 0.98 22.25 3.36
CA GLU A 412 0.63 21.02 4.08
C GLU A 412 1.56 19.87 3.65
N MET A 413 1.74 19.69 2.33
CA MET A 413 2.60 18.65 1.76
C MET A 413 4.06 18.79 2.21
N ALA A 414 4.61 20.01 2.20
CA ALA A 414 5.98 20.27 2.67
C ALA A 414 6.15 19.94 4.15
N GLN A 415 5.19 20.35 4.97
CA GLN A 415 5.26 20.12 6.40
C GLN A 415 5.11 18.63 6.74
N GLN A 416 4.19 17.91 6.09
CA GLN A 416 4.03 16.46 6.28
C GLN A 416 5.26 15.70 5.81
N TYR A 417 5.85 16.07 4.66
CA TYR A 417 7.13 15.51 4.19
C TYR A 417 8.22 15.64 5.24
N GLY A 418 8.40 16.85 5.78
CA GLY A 418 9.40 17.11 6.81
C GLY A 418 9.14 16.34 8.09
N ARG A 419 7.88 16.27 8.55
CA ARG A 419 7.48 15.53 9.77
C ARG A 419 7.72 14.03 9.62
N ASP A 420 7.34 13.43 8.49
CA ASP A 420 7.56 12.00 8.24
C ASP A 420 9.04 11.66 8.19
N MET A 421 9.85 12.46 7.47
CA MET A 421 11.29 12.27 7.39
C MET A 421 11.95 12.35 8.78
N LEU A 422 11.57 13.34 9.61
CA LEU A 422 12.08 13.46 10.97
C LEU A 422 11.66 12.29 11.87
N ALA A 423 10.38 11.89 11.82
CA ALA A 423 9.86 10.79 12.62
C ALA A 423 10.53 9.46 12.27
N LEU A 424 10.87 9.25 11.00
CA LEU A 424 11.58 8.06 10.53
C LEU A 424 13.11 8.15 10.72
N GLY A 425 13.64 9.27 11.22
CA GLY A 425 15.08 9.50 11.34
C GLY A 425 15.79 9.50 9.99
N LEU A 426 15.13 9.98 8.94
CA LEU A 426 15.62 9.98 7.56
C LEU A 426 16.03 11.38 7.10
N THR A 427 17.02 11.40 6.21
CA THR A 427 17.33 12.52 5.33
C THR A 427 17.37 12.01 3.89
N PRO A 428 17.26 12.88 2.87
CA PRO A 428 17.38 12.47 1.48
C PRO A 428 18.67 11.68 1.19
N GLN A 429 19.79 12.10 1.80
CA GLN A 429 21.08 11.42 1.69
C GLN A 429 21.06 10.04 2.37
N LEU A 430 20.41 9.92 3.53
CA LEU A 430 20.31 8.63 4.22
C LEU A 430 19.39 7.66 3.47
N VAL A 431 18.32 8.16 2.83
CA VAL A 431 17.47 7.35 1.93
C VAL A 431 18.30 6.79 0.78
N LEU A 432 19.10 7.64 0.12
CA LEU A 432 20.02 7.18 -0.92
C LEU A 432 21.07 6.21 -0.40
N ALA A 433 21.70 6.49 0.75
CA ALA A 433 22.71 5.59 1.32
C ALA A 433 22.13 4.19 1.62
N LYS A 434 20.91 4.12 2.17
CA LYS A 434 20.20 2.85 2.41
C LYS A 434 19.86 2.14 1.11
N ALA A 435 19.41 2.87 0.08
CA ALA A 435 19.13 2.30 -1.23
C ALA A 435 20.39 1.73 -1.88
N LEU A 436 21.48 2.49 -1.92
CA LEU A 436 22.75 2.09 -2.54
C LEU A 436 23.45 0.93 -1.81
N ALA A 437 23.17 0.74 -0.52
CA ALA A 437 23.67 -0.39 0.26
C ALA A 437 22.86 -1.69 0.04
N SER A 438 21.74 -1.64 -0.69
CA SER A 438 20.87 -2.78 -0.97
C SER A 438 21.23 -3.47 -2.28
N ASP A 439 20.87 -4.75 -2.40
CA ASP A 439 21.00 -5.51 -3.64
C ASP A 439 20.07 -5.01 -4.75
N GLN A 440 19.01 -4.28 -4.39
CA GLN A 440 18.04 -3.65 -5.31
C GLN A 440 17.86 -2.16 -4.96
N PRO A 441 18.78 -1.28 -5.40
CA PRO A 441 18.75 0.14 -5.05
C PRO A 441 17.46 0.86 -5.41
N LEU A 442 16.95 0.71 -6.63
CA LEU A 442 15.72 1.37 -7.05
C LEU A 442 14.54 0.89 -6.22
N GLN A 443 14.41 -0.43 -6.06
CA GLN A 443 13.29 -1.00 -5.33
C GLN A 443 13.31 -0.55 -3.86
N THR A 444 14.49 -0.51 -3.24
CA THR A 444 14.67 -0.04 -1.86
C THR A 444 14.36 1.44 -1.72
N PHE A 445 14.80 2.25 -2.69
CA PHE A 445 14.51 3.68 -2.76
C PHE A 445 12.99 3.94 -2.79
N ILE A 446 12.27 3.27 -3.70
CA ILE A 446 10.82 3.38 -3.82
C ILE A 446 10.11 2.97 -2.52
N LEU A 447 10.49 1.87 -1.89
CA LEU A 447 9.85 1.40 -0.65
C LEU A 447 10.09 2.31 0.55
N LEU A 448 11.20 3.06 0.56
CA LEU A 448 11.43 4.10 1.56
C LEU A 448 10.52 5.31 1.32
N LEU A 449 10.33 5.70 0.05
CA LEU A 449 9.42 6.78 -0.33
C LEU A 449 7.95 6.46 -0.07
N ASP A 450 7.53 5.20 -0.17
CA ASP A 450 6.17 4.75 0.21
C ASP A 450 5.81 5.00 1.69
N LYS A 451 6.75 5.51 2.50
CA LYS A 451 6.56 5.87 3.91
C LYS A 451 6.55 7.38 4.16
N ILE A 452 6.80 8.18 3.13
CA ILE A 452 7.05 9.62 3.25
C ILE A 452 5.96 10.40 2.53
N ALA A 453 5.36 11.38 3.20
CA ALA A 453 4.33 12.23 2.62
C ALA A 453 4.80 12.95 1.36
N GLY A 454 3.88 13.08 0.41
CA GLY A 454 4.13 13.57 -0.94
C GLY A 454 4.57 12.48 -1.93
N TYR A 455 4.90 11.29 -1.44
CA TYR A 455 5.22 10.11 -2.24
C TYR A 455 4.29 8.93 -1.94
N LYS A 456 3.97 8.69 -0.66
CA LYS A 456 3.20 7.54 -0.18
C LYS A 456 1.72 7.53 -0.59
N GLU A 457 1.17 8.68 -0.98
CA GLU A 457 -0.25 8.82 -1.32
C GLU A 457 -0.56 8.32 -2.73
N ASP A 458 0.46 8.15 -3.55
CA ASP A 458 0.33 7.82 -4.97
C ASP A 458 0.53 6.32 -5.22
N PRO A 459 -0.56 5.54 -5.40
CA PRO A 459 -0.47 4.10 -5.61
C PRO A 459 0.24 3.70 -6.92
N LEU A 460 0.35 4.64 -7.87
CA LEU A 460 1.06 4.45 -9.13
C LEU A 460 2.52 4.91 -9.03
N ARG A 461 2.94 5.47 -7.89
CA ARG A 461 4.31 5.90 -7.59
C ARG A 461 4.87 6.88 -8.63
N LYS A 462 4.03 7.68 -9.29
CA LYS A 462 4.46 8.64 -10.33
C LYS A 462 5.54 9.59 -9.80
N LYS A 463 5.33 10.18 -8.62
CA LYS A 463 6.31 11.13 -8.02
C LYS A 463 7.60 10.44 -7.59
N SER A 464 7.50 9.24 -7.02
CA SER A 464 8.66 8.43 -6.62
C SER A 464 9.48 7.98 -7.83
N SER A 465 8.81 7.54 -8.91
CA SER A 465 9.42 7.20 -10.20
C SER A 465 10.05 8.42 -10.85
N LEU A 466 9.39 9.59 -10.82
CA LEU A 466 9.96 10.85 -11.32
C LEU A 466 11.26 11.19 -10.57
N LEU A 467 11.25 11.11 -9.24
CA LEU A 467 12.44 11.38 -8.43
C LEU A 467 13.57 10.38 -8.75
N ALA A 468 13.26 9.09 -8.81
CA ALA A 468 14.24 8.05 -9.17
C ALA A 468 14.83 8.30 -10.57
N MET A 469 13.99 8.65 -11.54
CA MET A 469 14.40 9.00 -12.90
C MET A 469 15.33 10.21 -12.91
N ILE A 470 15.01 11.27 -12.16
CA ILE A 470 15.85 12.47 -12.03
C ILE A 470 17.23 12.08 -11.47
N LEU A 471 17.26 11.40 -10.32
CA LEU A 471 18.50 11.06 -9.62
C LEU A 471 19.37 10.08 -10.41
N ASN A 472 18.76 9.23 -11.24
CA ASN A 472 19.46 8.36 -12.17
C ASN A 472 19.97 9.11 -13.41
N GLN A 473 19.16 9.96 -14.06
CA GLN A 473 19.51 10.57 -15.35
C GLN A 473 20.45 11.77 -15.23
N ARG A 474 20.56 12.36 -14.04
CA ARG A 474 21.51 13.43 -13.77
C ARG A 474 22.97 12.99 -14.00
N PRO A 475 23.87 13.92 -14.42
CA PRO A 475 25.28 13.60 -14.63
C PRO A 475 25.98 13.01 -13.41
N GLU A 476 25.56 13.39 -12.19
CA GLU A 476 26.12 12.87 -10.94
C GLU A 476 25.75 11.41 -10.65
N ARG A 477 24.70 10.87 -11.30
CA ARG A 477 24.21 9.50 -11.10
C ARG A 477 23.99 9.12 -9.62
N PHE A 478 23.24 9.96 -8.88
CA PHE A 478 22.97 9.76 -7.46
C PHE A 478 22.27 8.44 -7.14
N LEU A 479 21.47 7.92 -8.07
CA LEU A 479 20.80 6.62 -7.97
C LEU A 479 21.05 5.81 -9.27
N PRO A 480 22.21 5.14 -9.41
CA PRO A 480 22.48 4.31 -10.56
C PRO A 480 21.60 3.05 -10.49
N LEU A 481 20.93 2.75 -11.61
CA LEU A 481 20.08 1.55 -11.73
C LEU A 481 20.90 0.34 -12.15
N ARG A 482 20.52 -0.83 -11.64
CA ARG A 482 21.04 -2.10 -12.14
C ARG A 482 20.41 -2.47 -13.49
N ALA A 483 21.02 -3.40 -14.20
CA ALA A 483 20.54 -3.84 -15.51
C ALA A 483 19.16 -4.52 -15.46
N ASP A 484 18.79 -5.08 -14.32
CA ASP A 484 17.50 -5.73 -14.03
C ASP A 484 16.49 -4.79 -13.35
N GLU A 485 16.85 -3.52 -13.13
CA GLU A 485 15.97 -2.51 -12.54
C GLU A 485 15.52 -1.51 -13.60
N GLU A 486 14.22 -1.19 -13.59
CA GLU A 486 13.63 -0.20 -14.47
C GLU A 486 12.68 0.71 -13.68
N VAL A 487 12.72 2.00 -13.99
CA VAL A 487 11.79 2.97 -13.40
C VAL A 487 10.45 2.82 -14.09
N GLU A 488 9.40 2.57 -13.30
CA GLU A 488 8.03 2.52 -13.79
C GLU A 488 7.66 3.85 -14.50
N PRO A 489 6.85 3.80 -15.58
CA PRO A 489 6.48 4.99 -16.34
C PRO A 489 5.88 6.10 -15.47
N VAL A 490 6.37 7.32 -15.64
CA VAL A 490 5.83 8.52 -14.98
C VAL A 490 4.57 8.97 -15.72
N ILE A 491 3.41 8.45 -15.29
CA ILE A 491 2.11 8.79 -15.90
C ILE A 491 1.60 10.12 -15.34
N ASP A 492 1.79 11.20 -16.09
CA ASP A 492 1.17 12.50 -15.81
C ASP A 492 -0.11 12.73 -16.63
N TYR A 493 -0.75 13.88 -16.42
CA TYR A 493 -1.98 14.21 -17.17
C TYR A 493 -1.73 14.40 -18.67
N HIS A 494 -0.49 14.71 -19.10
CA HIS A 494 -0.13 14.78 -20.50
C HIS A 494 -0.08 13.37 -21.12
N ALA A 495 0.55 12.42 -20.43
CA ALA A 495 0.57 11.01 -20.80
C ALA A 495 -0.85 10.42 -20.85
N GLN A 496 -1.67 10.64 -19.82
CA GLN A 496 -3.07 10.19 -19.79
C GLN A 496 -3.86 10.72 -20.99
N ARG A 497 -3.78 12.04 -21.26
CA ARG A 497 -4.45 12.66 -22.41
C ARG A 497 -3.92 12.13 -23.74
N PHE A 498 -2.62 11.88 -23.83
CA PHE A 498 -2.02 11.27 -25.00
C PHE A 498 -2.61 9.87 -25.24
N CYS A 499 -2.59 9.00 -24.22
CA CYS A 499 -3.13 7.64 -24.30
C CYS A 499 -4.58 7.62 -24.79
N LEU A 500 -5.46 8.49 -24.25
CA LEU A 500 -6.85 8.59 -24.69
C LEU A 500 -6.99 9.12 -26.12
N ARG A 501 -6.26 10.18 -26.49
CA ARG A 501 -6.39 10.83 -27.81
C ARG A 501 -5.84 9.99 -28.95
N VAL A 502 -4.73 9.30 -28.70
CA VAL A 502 -4.17 8.34 -29.64
C VAL A 502 -4.78 6.96 -29.44
N GLY A 503 -5.86 6.86 -28.64
CA GLY A 503 -6.66 5.69 -28.27
C GLY A 503 -5.89 4.40 -28.04
N LEU A 504 -4.84 4.49 -27.24
CA LEU A 504 -4.24 3.33 -26.57
C LEU A 504 -5.24 2.65 -25.63
N ILE A 505 -6.28 3.39 -25.22
CA ILE A 505 -7.38 2.96 -24.38
C ILE A 505 -8.66 3.20 -25.15
N ASP A 506 -9.47 2.15 -25.30
CA ASP A 506 -10.83 2.21 -25.81
C ASP A 506 -11.79 2.40 -24.63
N VAL A 507 -12.61 3.46 -24.68
CA VAL A 507 -13.68 3.70 -23.70
C VAL A 507 -14.94 3.05 -24.25
N LEU A 508 -15.32 1.93 -23.65
CA LEU A 508 -16.41 1.06 -24.10
C LEU A 508 -17.78 1.58 -23.66
N ASP A 509 -17.84 2.27 -22.51
CA ASP A 509 -19.06 2.90 -22.02
C ASP A 509 -19.35 4.21 -22.76
N GLU A 510 -20.53 4.31 -23.37
CA GLU A 510 -20.92 5.45 -24.20
C GLU A 510 -21.09 6.73 -23.37
N ALA A 511 -21.61 6.62 -22.15
CA ALA A 511 -21.82 7.77 -21.27
C ALA A 511 -20.48 8.35 -20.81
N LEU A 512 -19.57 7.49 -20.33
CA LEU A 512 -18.21 7.86 -19.97
C LEU A 512 -17.46 8.47 -21.16
N ASN A 513 -17.55 7.85 -22.34
CA ASN A 513 -16.92 8.38 -23.55
C ASN A 513 -17.45 9.79 -23.87
N ASN A 514 -18.78 10.00 -23.79
CA ASN A 514 -19.38 11.31 -24.01
C ASN A 514 -18.93 12.33 -22.95
N SER A 515 -18.83 11.96 -21.68
CA SER A 515 -18.33 12.85 -20.62
C SER A 515 -16.86 13.22 -20.84
N LEU A 516 -16.01 12.27 -21.20
CA LEU A 516 -14.60 12.51 -21.52
C LEU A 516 -14.42 13.43 -22.74
N LEU A 517 -15.18 13.20 -23.81
CA LEU A 517 -15.16 14.03 -25.02
C LEU A 517 -15.61 15.47 -24.74
N ASN A 518 -16.63 15.63 -23.89
CA ASN A 518 -17.20 16.92 -23.52
C ASN A 518 -16.51 17.59 -22.32
N ARG A 519 -15.50 16.93 -21.71
CA ARG A 519 -14.80 17.37 -20.50
C ARG A 519 -15.74 17.70 -19.34
N GLN A 520 -16.75 16.86 -19.17
CA GLN A 520 -17.68 16.97 -18.05
C GLN A 520 -17.00 16.49 -16.77
N VAL A 521 -17.32 17.14 -15.65
CA VAL A 521 -16.96 16.65 -14.32
C VAL A 521 -17.72 15.36 -14.08
N ILE A 522 -16.99 14.29 -13.74
CA ILE A 522 -17.56 12.99 -13.37
C ILE A 522 -17.71 12.92 -11.85
N SER A 523 -18.60 12.06 -11.34
CA SER A 523 -18.77 11.89 -9.90
C SER A 523 -17.51 11.26 -9.27
N ALA A 524 -17.32 11.45 -7.98
CA ALA A 524 -16.21 10.81 -7.23
C ALA A 524 -16.29 9.27 -7.22
N GLU A 525 -17.44 8.69 -7.57
CA GLU A 525 -17.61 7.24 -7.75
C GLU A 525 -17.18 6.77 -9.15
N ALA A 526 -17.15 7.68 -10.13
CA ALA A 526 -16.75 7.42 -11.50
C ALA A 526 -15.29 7.85 -11.80
N GLU A 527 -14.72 8.75 -10.98
CA GLU A 527 -13.29 9.11 -10.95
C GLU A 527 -12.44 8.00 -10.32
#